data_AF-A0A1G9VQT5-F1
#
_entry.id   AF-A0A1G9VQT5-F1
#
_cell.length_a   1.000
_cell.length_b   1.000
_cell.length_c   1.000
_cell.angle_alpha   90.00
_cell.angle_beta   90.00
_cell.angle_gamma   90.00
#
_symmetry.space_group_name_H-M   'P 1'
#
loop_
_entity.id
_entity.type
_entity.pdbx_description
1 polymer ?
#
loop_
_entity_poly.entity_id
_entity_poly.type
_entity_poly.pdbx_seq_one_letter_code
_entity_poly.pdbx_strand_id
1 'polypeptide(L)'
;MLKKINWRYALGEILIVLVGITLAFWLNNWKDHRQEAHARAQYLTQLKRDLERDSLQLHDNIAQCARRMRSIEQLLPHLGHTLPGRDTAYRLVFELPLSIEFRPKTITYQTLINSGDYSLIDQFSLRAAIEEHYLLYDHIRKEYERQEIITSKYIGDFYVRELNYPQLQRGNYDFLDNPLLYNIAVSVRGALRLKMLASEEGVASCRELMAQLDQSLDE
;
A
#
# COMPACT_ATOMS: atom_id res chain seq x y z
N MET A 1 71.82 6.39 38.28
CA MET A 1 71.04 5.60 39.27
C MET A 1 69.68 5.27 38.66
N LEU A 2 69.42 4.00 38.32
CA LEU A 2 68.12 3.56 37.81
C LEU A 2 67.13 3.45 38.97
N LYS A 3 66.02 4.20 38.91
CA LYS A 3 64.93 4.15 39.89
C LYS A 3 64.31 2.75 39.88
N LYS A 4 64.29 2.05 41.02
CA LYS A 4 63.58 0.77 41.15
C LYS A 4 62.07 1.01 41.01
N ILE A 5 61.48 0.55 39.90
CA ILE A 5 60.03 0.59 39.69
C ILE A 5 59.39 -0.47 40.59
N ASN A 6 58.39 -0.07 41.37
CA ASN A 6 57.60 -0.99 42.19
C ASN A 6 56.50 -1.60 41.33
N TRP A 7 56.80 -2.74 40.71
CA TRP A 7 55.94 -3.41 39.72
C TRP A 7 54.52 -3.72 40.23
N ARG A 8 54.33 -3.97 41.53
CA ARG A 8 52.99 -4.19 42.12
C ARG A 8 52.10 -2.95 42.01
N TYR A 9 52.68 -1.78 42.23
CA TYR A 9 51.98 -0.51 42.14
C TYR A 9 51.67 -0.17 40.69
N ALA A 10 52.66 -0.32 39.79
CA ALA A 10 52.48 -0.08 38.36
C ALA A 10 51.43 -1.03 37.72
N LEU A 11 51.40 -2.31 38.11
CA LEU A 11 50.36 -3.26 37.67
C LEU A 11 48.97 -2.87 38.19
N GLY A 12 48.85 -2.43 39.44
CA GLY A 12 47.59 -1.93 40.00
C GLY A 12 47.05 -0.72 39.24
N GLU A 13 47.94 0.23 38.91
CA GLU A 13 47.59 1.44 38.15
C GLU A 13 47.13 1.11 36.73
N ILE A 14 47.82 0.21 36.02
CA ILE A 14 47.41 -0.28 34.70
C ILE A 14 46.03 -0.98 34.76
N LEU A 15 45.81 -1.80 35.79
CA LEU A 15 44.56 -2.55 35.93
C LEU A 15 43.38 -1.62 36.22
N ILE A 16 43.58 -0.57 37.03
CA ILE A 16 42.57 0.47 37.27
C ILE A 16 42.24 1.23 35.96
N VAL A 17 43.24 1.61 35.18
CA VAL A 17 43.04 2.28 33.89
C VAL A 17 42.28 1.37 32.91
N LEU A 18 42.64 0.10 32.82
CA LEU A 18 41.97 -0.88 31.97
C LEU A 18 40.49 -1.06 32.35
N VAL A 19 40.21 -1.20 33.65
CA VAL A 19 38.84 -1.32 34.18
C VAL A 19 38.05 -0.04 33.89
N GLY A 20 38.65 1.14 34.05
CA GLY A 20 38.00 2.42 33.75
C GLY A 20 37.61 2.55 32.28
N ILE A 21 38.53 2.24 31.36
CA ILE A 21 38.28 2.32 29.92
C ILE A 21 37.21 1.30 29.49
N THR A 22 37.29 0.07 30.00
CA THR A 22 36.32 -0.98 29.64
C THR A 22 34.92 -0.68 30.17
N LEU A 23 34.77 -0.18 31.40
CA LEU A 23 33.47 0.25 31.92
C LEU A 23 32.90 1.42 31.12
N ALA A 24 33.73 2.40 30.75
CA ALA A 24 33.29 3.53 29.92
C ALA A 24 32.75 3.05 28.57
N PHE A 25 33.46 2.13 27.90
CA PHE A 25 33.01 1.53 26.66
C PHE A 25 31.71 0.71 26.84
N TRP A 26 31.61 -0.04 27.93
CA TRP A 26 30.43 -0.84 28.24
C TRP A 26 29.18 0.03 28.48
N LEU A 27 29.31 1.12 29.22
CA LEU A 27 28.24 2.10 29.42
C LEU A 27 27.83 2.77 28.11
N ASN A 28 28.79 3.09 27.24
CA ASN A 28 28.49 3.69 25.94
C ASN A 28 27.70 2.71 25.05
N ASN A 29 28.17 1.48 24.90
CA ASN A 29 27.48 0.47 24.11
C ASN A 29 26.07 0.16 24.66
N TRP A 30 25.91 0.13 25.98
CA TRP A 30 24.60 -0.08 26.58
C TRP A 30 23.61 1.06 26.26
N LYS A 31 24.08 2.31 26.30
CA LYS A 31 23.27 3.46 25.90
C LYS A 31 22.89 3.40 24.43
N ASP A 32 23.85 3.08 23.56
CA ASP A 32 23.64 3.00 22.11
C ASP A 32 22.64 1.89 21.76
N HIS A 33 22.81 0.67 22.30
CA HIS A 33 21.86 -0.43 22.13
C HIS A 33 20.45 -0.10 22.64
N ARG A 34 20.33 0.62 23.76
CA ARG A 34 19.02 1.05 24.27
C ARG A 34 18.35 2.05 23.31
N GLN A 35 19.13 2.94 22.71
CA GLN A 35 18.62 3.92 21.75
C GLN A 35 18.19 3.26 20.43
N GLU A 36 18.99 2.32 19.93
CA GLU A 36 18.69 1.48 18.77
C GLU A 36 17.41 0.65 18.99
N ALA A 37 17.27 -0.01 20.13
CA ALA A 37 16.08 -0.79 20.47
C ALA A 37 14.81 0.08 20.53
N HIS A 38 14.92 1.29 21.09
CA HIS A 38 13.81 2.24 21.11
C HIS A 38 13.42 2.70 19.70
N ALA A 39 14.41 3.05 18.86
CA ALA A 39 14.16 3.45 17.47
C ALA A 39 13.52 2.31 16.66
N ARG A 40 14.03 1.07 16.80
CA ARG A 40 13.45 -0.14 16.19
C ARG A 40 11.97 -0.28 16.58
N ALA A 41 11.66 -0.27 17.88
CA ALA A 41 10.29 -0.40 18.36
C ALA A 41 9.36 0.70 17.81
N GLN A 42 9.85 1.94 17.72
CA GLN A 42 9.09 3.03 17.11
C GLN A 42 8.79 2.79 15.63
N TYR A 43 9.77 2.35 14.84
CA TYR A 43 9.56 2.02 13.43
C TYR A 43 8.56 0.89 13.24
N LEU A 44 8.72 -0.23 13.96
CA LEU A 44 7.82 -1.38 13.85
C LEU A 44 6.38 -1.00 14.24
N THR A 45 6.21 -0.22 15.32
CA THR A 45 4.90 0.29 15.75
C THR A 45 4.27 1.18 14.69
N GLN A 46 5.06 2.06 14.07
CA GLN A 46 4.55 2.98 13.07
C GLN A 46 4.22 2.26 11.75
N LEU A 47 5.04 1.29 11.33
CA LEU A 47 4.75 0.41 10.19
C LEU A 47 3.44 -0.32 10.42
N LYS A 48 3.22 -0.91 11.61
CA LYS A 48 1.96 -1.58 11.93
C LYS A 48 0.75 -0.65 11.75
N ARG A 49 0.82 0.58 12.28
CA ARG A 49 -0.27 1.57 12.12
C ARG A 49 -0.51 1.96 10.67
N ASP A 50 0.55 2.03 9.88
CA ASP A 50 0.46 2.30 8.44
C ASP A 50 -0.25 1.14 7.73
N LEU A 51 0.10 -0.11 8.03
CA LEU A 51 -0.56 -1.33 7.53
C LEU A 51 -2.04 -1.44 7.93
N GLU A 52 -2.40 -1.06 9.17
CA GLU A 52 -3.79 -1.04 9.63
C GLU A 52 -4.65 -0.09 8.77
N ARG A 53 -4.10 1.09 8.46
CA ARG A 53 -4.78 2.11 7.62
C ARG A 53 -4.88 1.65 6.18
N ASP A 54 -3.82 1.07 5.64
CA ASP A 54 -3.81 0.56 4.27
C ASP A 54 -4.77 -0.61 4.11
N SER A 55 -4.80 -1.54 5.07
CA SER A 55 -5.75 -2.66 5.10
C SER A 55 -7.20 -2.16 5.11
N LEU A 56 -7.51 -1.12 5.90
CA LEU A 56 -8.84 -0.52 5.92
C LEU A 56 -9.22 0.13 4.58
N GLN A 57 -8.28 0.85 3.94
CA GLN A 57 -8.51 1.41 2.61
C GLN A 57 -8.76 0.31 1.57
N LEU A 58 -7.98 -0.77 1.60
CA LEU A 58 -8.13 -1.89 0.67
C LEU A 58 -9.49 -2.59 0.84
N HIS A 59 -9.97 -2.77 2.07
CA HIS A 59 -11.32 -3.31 2.32
C HIS A 59 -12.43 -2.42 1.74
N ASP A 60 -12.34 -1.11 1.92
CA ASP A 60 -13.31 -0.20 1.32
C ASP A 60 -13.23 -0.24 -0.21
N ASN A 61 -12.02 -0.31 -0.77
CA ASN A 61 -11.82 -0.45 -2.21
C ASN A 61 -12.42 -1.74 -2.78
N ILE A 62 -12.30 -2.87 -2.08
CA ILE A 62 -12.97 -4.14 -2.43
C ILE A 62 -14.48 -3.94 -2.49
N ALA A 63 -15.06 -3.33 -1.45
CA ALA A 63 -16.49 -3.07 -1.39
C ALA A 63 -16.97 -2.11 -2.50
N GLN A 64 -16.18 -1.07 -2.81
CA GLN A 64 -16.43 -0.16 -3.92
C GLN A 64 -16.37 -0.89 -5.28
N CYS A 65 -15.34 -1.72 -5.51
CA CYS A 65 -15.22 -2.52 -6.73
C CYS A 65 -16.42 -3.43 -6.92
N ALA A 66 -16.84 -4.14 -5.87
CA ALA A 66 -18.01 -5.02 -5.91
C ALA A 66 -19.31 -4.26 -6.21
N ARG A 67 -19.51 -3.08 -5.61
CA ARG A 67 -20.66 -2.21 -5.93
C ARG A 67 -20.66 -1.79 -7.40
N ARG A 68 -19.52 -1.32 -7.92
CA ARG A 68 -19.41 -0.88 -9.32
C ARG A 68 -19.55 -2.01 -10.32
N MET A 69 -19.00 -3.19 -10.03
CA MET A 69 -19.20 -4.37 -10.87
C MET A 69 -20.68 -4.73 -10.98
N ARG A 70 -21.44 -4.68 -9.87
CA ARG A 70 -22.90 -4.87 -9.89
C ARG A 70 -23.63 -3.81 -10.71
N SER A 71 -23.25 -2.53 -10.60
CA SER A 71 -23.80 -1.46 -11.47
C SER A 71 -23.56 -1.78 -12.95
N ILE A 72 -22.36 -2.25 -13.31
CA ILE A 72 -22.05 -2.62 -14.70
C ILE A 72 -22.87 -3.84 -15.13
N GLU A 73 -23.03 -4.85 -14.27
CA GLU A 73 -23.86 -6.02 -14.55
C GLU A 73 -25.33 -5.66 -14.76
N GLN A 74 -25.84 -4.65 -14.07
CA GLN A 74 -27.17 -4.08 -14.31
C GLN A 74 -27.25 -3.30 -15.63
N LEU A 75 -26.17 -2.62 -16.02
CA LEU A 75 -26.10 -1.85 -17.26
C LEU A 75 -26.02 -2.74 -18.51
N LEU A 76 -25.22 -3.81 -18.47
CA LEU A 76 -24.87 -4.62 -19.65
C LEU A 76 -26.07 -5.08 -20.50
N PRO A 77 -27.20 -5.55 -19.95
CA PRO A 77 -28.36 -5.96 -20.74
C PRO A 77 -28.97 -4.82 -21.58
N HIS A 78 -28.80 -3.56 -21.19
CA HIS A 78 -29.36 -2.40 -21.88
C HIS A 78 -28.47 -1.84 -23.00
N LEU A 79 -27.25 -2.36 -23.15
CA LEU A 79 -26.29 -1.94 -24.17
C LEU A 79 -26.49 -2.79 -25.44
N GLY A 80 -26.72 -2.14 -26.58
CA GLY A 80 -27.00 -2.81 -27.86
C GLY A 80 -28.40 -3.43 -28.00
N HIS A 81 -29.25 -3.29 -26.97
CA HIS A 81 -30.60 -3.84 -26.95
C HIS A 81 -31.60 -2.81 -26.43
N THR A 82 -32.74 -2.69 -27.12
CA THR A 82 -33.85 -1.86 -26.65
C THR A 82 -34.71 -2.66 -25.66
N LEU A 83 -34.37 -2.56 -24.37
CA LEU A 83 -35.13 -3.16 -23.26
C LEU A 83 -35.89 -2.10 -22.45
N PRO A 84 -37.02 -2.44 -21.81
CA PRO A 84 -37.66 -1.59 -20.81
C PRO A 84 -36.67 -1.17 -19.71
N GLY A 85 -36.78 0.07 -19.22
CA GLY A 85 -35.90 0.60 -18.15
C GLY A 85 -34.65 1.32 -18.62
N ARG A 86 -34.46 1.53 -19.93
CA ARG A 86 -33.35 2.33 -20.50
C ARG A 86 -33.27 3.76 -19.97
N ASP A 87 -34.42 4.36 -19.71
CA ASP A 87 -34.61 5.68 -19.08
C ASP A 87 -34.08 5.76 -17.63
N THR A 88 -33.79 4.62 -17.03
CA THR A 88 -33.12 4.51 -15.74
C THR A 88 -31.69 4.00 -15.87
N ALA A 89 -31.47 2.95 -16.68
CA ALA A 89 -30.19 2.29 -16.83
C ALA A 89 -29.10 3.20 -17.43
N TYR A 90 -29.47 4.16 -18.28
CA TYR A 90 -28.50 5.07 -18.92
C TYR A 90 -27.64 5.82 -17.88
N ARG A 91 -28.17 6.07 -16.68
CA ARG A 91 -27.44 6.77 -15.61
C ARG A 91 -26.20 6.00 -15.16
N LEU A 92 -26.24 4.67 -15.21
CA LEU A 92 -25.12 3.80 -14.83
C LEU A 92 -23.91 3.96 -15.78
N VAL A 93 -24.11 4.47 -17.00
CA VAL A 93 -23.01 4.79 -17.92
C VAL A 93 -22.10 5.85 -17.32
N PHE A 94 -22.66 6.80 -16.57
CA PHE A 94 -21.91 7.89 -15.93
C PHE A 94 -21.15 7.45 -14.67
N GLU A 95 -21.34 6.21 -14.21
CA GLU A 95 -20.55 5.61 -13.13
C GLU A 95 -19.28 4.91 -13.64
N LEU A 96 -19.21 4.59 -14.94
CA LEU A 96 -18.06 3.93 -15.54
C LEU A 96 -16.72 4.68 -15.40
N PRO A 97 -16.63 6.03 -15.51
CA PRO A 97 -15.37 6.75 -15.40
C PRO A 97 -14.89 6.97 -13.96
N LEU A 98 -15.73 6.69 -12.95
CA LEU A 98 -15.34 6.91 -11.55
C LEU A 98 -14.04 6.15 -11.25
N SER A 99 -13.11 6.76 -10.52
CA SER A 99 -11.87 6.10 -10.09
C SER A 99 -12.04 5.55 -8.68
N ILE A 100 -11.34 4.45 -8.40
CA ILE A 100 -11.10 3.97 -7.03
C ILE A 100 -9.60 4.04 -6.86
N GLU A 101 -9.14 4.71 -5.81
CA GLU A 101 -7.71 4.97 -5.58
C GLU A 101 -7.16 4.17 -4.40
N PHE A 102 -5.91 3.77 -4.51
CA PHE A 102 -5.13 3.21 -3.40
C PHE A 102 -3.91 4.09 -3.17
N ARG A 103 -3.75 4.58 -1.93
CA ARG A 103 -2.69 5.52 -1.54
C ARG A 103 -1.95 4.97 -0.32
N PRO A 104 -1.05 4.00 -0.52
CA PRO A 104 -0.39 3.29 0.57
C PRO A 104 0.41 4.22 1.47
N LYS A 105 0.49 3.91 2.76
CA LYS A 105 1.32 4.62 3.73
C LYS A 105 2.77 4.12 3.64
N THR A 106 3.55 4.79 2.81
CA THR A 106 4.96 4.43 2.56
C THR A 106 5.98 5.31 3.29
N ILE A 107 5.54 6.38 3.96
CA ILE A 107 6.44 7.36 4.59
C ILE A 107 7.39 6.67 5.58
N THR A 108 6.86 5.85 6.48
CA THR A 108 7.65 5.18 7.52
C THR A 108 8.66 4.22 6.92
N TYR A 109 8.24 3.41 5.95
CA TYR A 109 9.13 2.51 5.22
C TYR A 109 10.23 3.27 4.48
N GLN A 110 9.87 4.36 3.78
CA GLN A 110 10.84 5.16 3.06
C GLN A 110 11.83 5.84 4.02
N THR A 111 11.38 6.31 5.18
CA THR A 111 12.26 6.84 6.23
C THR A 111 13.22 5.77 6.72
N LEU A 112 12.72 4.57 7.05
CA LEU A 112 13.52 3.43 7.50
C LEU A 112 14.64 3.04 6.51
N ILE A 113 14.32 3.03 5.21
CA ILE A 113 15.30 2.76 4.15
C ILE A 113 16.30 3.91 3.99
N ASN A 114 15.81 5.16 3.93
CA ASN A 114 16.65 6.32 3.63
C ASN A 114 17.58 6.72 4.79
N SER A 115 17.20 6.45 6.04
CA SER A 115 18.05 6.72 7.20
C SER A 115 19.12 5.65 7.41
N GLY A 116 19.00 4.49 6.74
CA GLY A 116 19.83 3.32 7.00
C GLY A 116 19.40 2.53 8.24
N ASP A 117 18.35 2.98 8.94
CA ASP A 117 17.82 2.32 10.14
C ASP A 117 17.19 0.95 9.85
N TYR A 118 17.05 0.59 8.58
CA TYR A 118 16.71 -0.78 8.18
C TYR A 118 17.66 -1.83 8.78
N SER A 119 18.91 -1.46 9.08
CA SER A 119 19.86 -2.33 9.78
C SER A 119 19.46 -2.62 11.24
N LEU A 120 18.62 -1.80 11.86
CA LEU A 120 18.11 -2.00 13.23
C LEU A 120 17.17 -3.20 13.33
N ILE A 121 16.69 -3.73 12.20
CA ILE A 121 15.86 -4.94 12.15
C ILE A 121 16.77 -6.14 11.91
N ASP A 122 17.27 -6.74 12.99
CA ASP A 122 18.23 -7.85 12.91
C ASP A 122 17.67 -9.07 12.17
N GLN A 123 16.40 -9.40 12.42
CA GLN A 123 15.69 -10.53 11.83
C GLN A 123 15.63 -10.38 10.30
N PHE A 124 16.41 -11.21 9.59
CA PHE A 124 16.44 -11.22 8.12
C PHE A 124 15.08 -11.53 7.51
N SER A 125 14.33 -12.46 8.12
CA SER A 125 12.99 -12.84 7.66
C SER A 125 12.01 -11.67 7.70
N LEU A 126 12.00 -10.89 8.78
CA LEU A 126 11.12 -9.73 8.91
C LEU A 126 11.48 -8.64 7.91
N ARG A 127 12.78 -8.39 7.70
CA ARG A 127 13.24 -7.46 6.66
C ARG A 127 12.72 -7.88 5.28
N ALA A 128 12.96 -9.14 4.89
CA ALA A 128 12.47 -9.66 3.62
C ALA A 128 10.95 -9.52 3.47
N ALA A 129 10.18 -9.80 4.54
CA ALA A 129 8.73 -9.65 4.53
C ALA A 129 8.27 -8.19 4.36
N ILE A 130 8.95 -7.22 4.98
CA ILE A 130 8.69 -5.79 4.78
C ILE A 130 8.94 -5.41 3.32
N GLU A 131 10.09 -5.80 2.77
CA GLU A 131 10.46 -5.49 1.38
C GLU A 131 9.48 -6.09 0.38
N GLU A 132 9.14 -7.38 0.53
CA GLU A 132 8.16 -8.07 -0.32
C GLU A 132 6.78 -7.42 -0.27
N HIS A 133 6.33 -7.00 0.92
CA HIS A 133 5.07 -6.30 1.09
C HIS A 133 5.03 -4.97 0.31
N TYR A 134 6.08 -4.15 0.38
CA TYR A 134 6.11 -2.88 -0.35
C TYR A 134 6.33 -3.07 -1.87
N LEU A 135 6.96 -4.16 -2.31
CA LEU A 135 6.98 -4.55 -3.73
C LEU A 135 5.59 -4.96 -4.24
N LEU A 136 4.81 -5.66 -3.41
CA LEU A 136 3.42 -5.98 -3.73
C LEU A 136 2.58 -4.70 -3.90
N TYR A 137 2.77 -3.68 -3.07
CA TYR A 137 2.07 -2.41 -3.22
C TYR A 137 2.30 -1.73 -4.58
N ASP A 138 3.50 -1.85 -5.15
CA ASP A 138 3.77 -1.36 -6.51
C ASP A 138 3.01 -2.16 -7.57
N HIS A 139 2.85 -3.47 -7.39
CA HIS A 139 2.01 -4.29 -8.26
C HIS A 139 0.54 -3.89 -8.16
N ILE A 140 0.01 -3.75 -6.93
CA ILE A 140 -1.37 -3.31 -6.70
C ILE A 140 -1.61 -1.95 -7.35
N ARG A 141 -0.69 -1.00 -7.21
CA ARG A 141 -0.81 0.33 -7.82
C ARG A 141 -0.95 0.26 -9.34
N LYS A 142 -0.19 -0.61 -10.02
CA LYS A 142 -0.32 -0.81 -11.48
C LYS A 142 -1.71 -1.31 -11.89
N GLU A 143 -2.29 -2.21 -11.11
CA GLU A 143 -3.68 -2.66 -11.34
C GLU A 143 -4.69 -1.52 -11.18
N TYR A 144 -4.40 -0.58 -10.27
CA TYR A 144 -5.22 0.61 -10.09
C TYR A 144 -5.12 1.59 -11.25
N GLU A 145 -3.90 1.86 -11.72
CA GLU A 145 -3.61 2.73 -12.87
C GLU A 145 -4.22 2.18 -14.16
N ARG A 146 -4.25 0.86 -14.36
CA ARG A 146 -4.85 0.26 -15.56
C ARG A 146 -6.32 0.62 -15.74
N GLN A 147 -7.11 0.62 -14.65
CA GLN A 147 -8.52 1.04 -14.72
C GLN A 147 -8.63 2.51 -15.13
N GLU A 148 -7.79 3.37 -14.56
CA GLU A 148 -7.76 4.80 -14.86
C GLU A 148 -7.41 5.06 -16.33
N ILE A 149 -6.42 4.35 -16.88
CA ILE A 149 -6.03 4.44 -18.29
C ILE A 149 -7.20 4.07 -19.21
N ILE A 150 -7.91 2.96 -18.91
CA ILE A 150 -9.07 2.54 -19.70
C ILE A 150 -10.16 3.62 -19.68
N THR A 151 -10.49 4.14 -18.50
CA THR A 151 -11.56 5.14 -18.37
C THR A 151 -11.17 6.48 -18.99
N SER A 152 -9.96 6.98 -18.73
CA SER A 152 -9.48 8.27 -19.23
C SER A 152 -9.39 8.27 -20.76
N LYS A 153 -8.85 7.20 -21.34
CA LYS A 153 -8.65 7.11 -22.80
C LYS A 153 -9.93 6.86 -23.57
N TYR A 154 -10.79 5.95 -23.11
CA TYR A 154 -11.92 5.47 -23.91
C TYR A 154 -13.25 6.10 -23.51
N ILE A 155 -13.50 6.36 -22.23
CA ILE A 155 -14.77 6.98 -21.80
C ILE A 155 -14.79 8.47 -22.04
N GLY A 156 -13.70 9.17 -21.74
CA GLY A 156 -13.60 10.60 -22.02
C GLY A 156 -13.87 10.90 -23.50
N ASP A 157 -13.25 10.13 -24.40
CA ASP A 157 -13.44 10.26 -25.84
C ASP A 157 -14.87 9.91 -26.27
N PHE A 158 -15.44 8.82 -25.73
CA PHE A 158 -16.83 8.43 -25.97
C PHE A 158 -17.82 9.53 -25.56
N TYR A 159 -17.64 10.15 -24.39
CA TYR A 159 -18.52 11.22 -23.91
C TYR A 159 -18.49 12.48 -24.76
N VAL A 160 -17.35 12.76 -25.38
CA VAL A 160 -17.19 13.96 -26.22
C VAL A 160 -17.70 13.70 -27.63
N ARG A 161 -17.45 12.51 -28.19
CA ARG A 161 -17.74 12.22 -29.61
C ARG A 161 -19.10 11.59 -29.85
N GLU A 162 -19.56 10.75 -28.94
CA GLU A 162 -20.72 9.87 -29.18
C GLU A 162 -21.98 10.33 -28.41
N LEU A 163 -21.85 11.12 -27.35
CA LEU A 163 -23.00 11.61 -26.60
C LEU A 163 -23.64 12.85 -27.23
N ASN A 164 -24.94 12.75 -27.52
CA ASN A 164 -25.78 13.88 -27.89
C ASN A 164 -26.57 14.37 -26.66
N TYR A 165 -25.98 15.27 -25.87
CA TYR A 165 -26.58 15.76 -24.61
C TYR A 165 -27.97 16.40 -24.78
N PRO A 166 -28.24 17.22 -25.82
CA PRO A 166 -29.60 17.71 -26.06
C PRO A 166 -30.64 16.62 -26.30
N GLN A 167 -30.28 15.55 -27.03
CA GLN A 167 -31.18 14.41 -27.26
C GLN A 167 -31.36 13.57 -25.99
N LEU A 168 -30.31 13.44 -25.17
CA LEU A 168 -30.38 12.79 -23.87
C LEU A 168 -31.39 13.45 -22.94
N GLN A 169 -31.41 14.79 -22.90
CA GLN A 169 -32.38 15.57 -22.11
C GLN A 169 -33.83 15.38 -22.60
N ARG A 170 -34.02 14.97 -23.86
CA ARG A 170 -35.33 14.65 -24.45
C ARG A 170 -35.71 13.18 -24.30
N GLY A 171 -34.90 12.39 -23.58
CA GLY A 171 -35.14 10.97 -23.35
C GLY A 171 -34.74 10.06 -24.51
N ASN A 172 -33.90 10.53 -25.45
CA ASN A 172 -33.29 9.67 -26.46
C ASN A 172 -31.99 9.08 -25.89
N TYR A 173 -31.90 7.74 -25.89
CA TYR A 173 -30.79 6.97 -25.34
C TYR A 173 -30.09 6.09 -26.39
N ASP A 174 -30.12 6.48 -27.67
CA ASP A 174 -29.59 5.69 -28.79
C ASP A 174 -28.07 5.45 -28.67
N PHE A 175 -27.35 6.28 -27.91
CA PHE A 175 -25.93 6.07 -27.61
C PHE A 175 -25.67 4.74 -26.87
N LEU A 176 -26.68 4.17 -26.19
CA LEU A 176 -26.61 2.85 -25.58
C LEU A 176 -26.47 1.73 -26.61
N ASP A 177 -26.81 1.97 -27.87
CA ASP A 177 -26.66 1.01 -28.97
C ASP A 177 -25.26 1.01 -29.59
N ASN A 178 -24.38 1.92 -29.15
CA ASN A 178 -23.01 1.96 -29.65
C ASN A 178 -22.19 0.75 -29.13
N PRO A 179 -21.66 -0.11 -30.02
CA PRO A 179 -20.92 -1.31 -29.62
C PRO A 179 -19.63 -0.99 -28.84
N LEU A 180 -19.05 0.19 -29.04
CA LEU A 180 -17.89 0.65 -28.26
C LEU A 180 -18.24 0.77 -26.77
N LEU A 181 -19.44 1.25 -26.44
CA LEU A 181 -19.86 1.40 -25.04
C LEU A 181 -19.97 0.04 -24.34
N TYR A 182 -20.47 -0.99 -25.03
CA TYR A 182 -20.48 -2.37 -24.51
C TYR A 182 -19.06 -2.86 -24.21
N ASN A 183 -18.13 -2.69 -25.16
CA ASN A 183 -16.73 -3.10 -25.00
C ASN A 183 -16.04 -2.37 -23.86
N ILE A 184 -16.30 -1.06 -23.71
CA ILE A 184 -15.81 -0.26 -22.60
C ILE A 184 -16.36 -0.80 -21.27
N ALA A 185 -17.68 -1.01 -21.15
CA ALA A 185 -18.30 -1.48 -19.91
C ALA A 185 -17.73 -2.83 -19.47
N VAL A 186 -17.58 -3.79 -20.41
CA VAL A 186 -16.96 -5.08 -20.15
C VAL A 186 -15.49 -4.92 -19.71
N SER A 187 -14.73 -4.05 -20.37
CA SER A 187 -13.32 -3.78 -20.05
C SER A 187 -13.16 -3.16 -18.66
N VAL A 188 -13.99 -2.18 -18.30
CA VAL A 188 -14.00 -1.56 -16.97
C VAL A 188 -14.35 -2.60 -15.90
N ARG A 189 -15.36 -3.47 -16.14
CA ARG A 189 -15.69 -4.56 -15.21
C ARG A 189 -14.51 -5.52 -15.00
N GLY A 190 -13.80 -5.88 -16.08
CA GLY A 190 -12.60 -6.72 -16.01
C GLY A 190 -11.47 -6.07 -15.20
N ALA A 191 -11.23 -4.78 -15.40
CA ALA A 191 -10.25 -4.02 -14.63
C ALA A 191 -10.63 -3.92 -13.14
N LEU A 192 -11.91 -3.70 -12.83
CA LEU A 192 -12.41 -3.68 -11.46
C LEU A 192 -12.24 -5.03 -10.75
N ARG A 193 -12.46 -6.16 -11.46
CA ARG A 193 -12.24 -7.50 -10.90
C ARG A 193 -10.79 -7.71 -10.50
N LEU A 194 -9.86 -7.34 -11.36
CA LEU A 194 -8.43 -7.50 -11.10
C LEU A 194 -7.93 -6.53 -10.01
N LYS A 195 -8.45 -5.29 -9.98
CA LYS A 195 -8.28 -4.36 -8.88
C LYS A 195 -8.75 -4.95 -7.54
N MET A 196 -9.90 -5.61 -7.53
CA MET A 196 -10.45 -6.27 -6.35
C MET A 196 -9.55 -7.41 -5.86
N LEU A 197 -9.12 -8.30 -6.77
CA LEU A 197 -8.20 -9.40 -6.44
C LEU A 197 -6.86 -8.90 -5.89
N ALA A 198 -6.26 -7.88 -6.52
CA ALA A 198 -5.04 -7.26 -6.03
C ALA A 198 -5.23 -6.62 -4.64
N SER A 199 -6.42 -6.09 -4.37
CA SER A 199 -6.74 -5.51 -3.05
C SER A 199 -6.92 -6.60 -1.98
N GLU A 200 -7.50 -7.75 -2.32
CA GLU A 200 -7.61 -8.91 -1.44
C GLU A 200 -6.22 -9.46 -1.07
N GLU A 201 -5.32 -9.54 -2.05
CA GLU A 201 -3.91 -9.89 -1.84
C GLU A 201 -3.21 -8.89 -0.92
N GLY A 202 -3.39 -7.59 -1.14
CA GLY A 202 -2.85 -6.55 -0.26
C GLY A 202 -3.37 -6.64 1.17
N VAL A 203 -4.65 -6.97 1.37
CA VAL A 203 -5.24 -7.19 2.71
C VAL A 203 -4.59 -8.40 3.39
N ALA A 204 -4.41 -9.50 2.66
CA ALA A 204 -3.76 -10.69 3.20
C ALA A 204 -2.32 -10.39 3.62
N SER A 205 -1.56 -9.70 2.76
CA SER A 205 -0.18 -9.30 3.03
C SER A 205 -0.07 -8.34 4.22
N CYS A 206 -0.98 -7.36 4.36
CA CYS A 206 -1.05 -6.50 5.56
C CYS A 206 -1.21 -7.34 6.82
N ARG A 207 -2.15 -8.30 6.82
CA ARG A 207 -2.44 -9.15 7.98
C ARG A 207 -1.23 -9.98 8.38
N GLU A 208 -0.58 -10.59 7.40
CA GLU A 208 0.57 -11.47 7.61
C GLU A 208 1.79 -10.68 8.13
N LEU A 209 2.07 -9.52 7.54
CA LEU A 209 3.16 -8.66 8.01
C LEU A 209 2.88 -8.08 9.40
N MET A 210 1.65 -7.65 9.70
CA MET A 210 1.29 -7.18 11.04
C MET A 210 1.52 -8.26 12.11
N ALA A 211 1.21 -9.52 11.81
CA ALA A 211 1.47 -10.63 12.74
C ALA A 211 2.98 -10.83 13.01
N GLN A 212 3.81 -10.70 11.98
CA GLN A 212 5.27 -10.77 12.14
C GLN A 212 5.84 -9.58 12.92
N LEU A 213 5.29 -8.37 12.69
CA LEU A 213 5.66 -7.18 13.45
C LEU A 213 5.31 -7.31 14.94
N ASP A 214 4.15 -7.88 15.25
CA ASP A 214 3.74 -8.12 16.64
C ASP A 214 4.66 -9.12 17.35
N GLN A 215 4.99 -10.23 16.70
CA GLN A 215 5.97 -11.18 17.25
C GLN A 215 7.33 -10.51 17.51
N SER A 216 7.77 -9.64 16.60
CA SER A 216 9.05 -8.95 16.71
C SER A 216 9.08 -7.84 17.77
N LEU A 217 7.92 -7.30 18.15
CA LEU A 217 7.75 -6.32 19.23
C LEU A 217 7.68 -6.97 20.62
N ASP A 218 7.27 -8.24 20.68
CA ASP A 218 7.19 -9.01 21.92
C ASP A 218 8.54 -9.67 22.32
N GLU A 219 9.52 -9.69 21.40
CA GLU A 219 10.91 -10.17 21.59
C GLU A 219 11.87 -9.06 22.08
#